data_AF-F4YXH6-F1
#
_entry.id   AF-F4YXH6-F1
#
_cell.length_a   1.000
_cell.length_b   1.000
_cell.length_c   1.000
_cell.angle_alpha   90.00
_cell.angle_beta   90.00
_cell.angle_gamma   90.00
#
_symmetry.space_group_name_H-M   'P 1'
#
loop_
_entity.id
_entity.type
_entity.pdbx_description
1 polymer ?
#
loop_
_entity_poly.entity_id
_entity_poly.type
_entity_poly.pdbx_seq_one_letter_code
_entity_poly.pdbx_strand_id
1 'polypeptide(L)'
;MTFEEAEEFRYNPFDLTKIWPQGEFPLLPVGRMVLNRNPKNYFAEVEQIAFSPVHMIPGVEASPDKMLQGRLFSYSDTHRHRLGSNYLQIPVNCPFNARTKNYERDGPQCVDDNQGGAPNYFPNSFSGPVDNPSNLESEFSISGDVKRYNTADEDNYSQVGVFWRKVLKPAERQRLVENIAGHAINASDFLQKRVVKNFSQADPEYGRAIQEKLDQLKAQRKAKSGVSAQL
;
A
#
# COMPACT_ATOMS: atom_id res chain seq x y z
N MET A 1 -19.38 1.42 5.13
CA MET A 1 -19.20 -0.03 5.20
C MET A 1 -19.26 -0.45 6.65
N THR A 2 -20.45 -0.86 7.07
CA THR A 2 -20.66 -1.66 8.27
C THR A 2 -20.18 -3.10 8.02
N PHE A 3 -20.20 -3.95 9.06
CA PHE A 3 -19.84 -5.36 8.92
C PHE A 3 -20.85 -6.10 8.02
N GLU A 4 -22.14 -5.80 8.14
CA GLU A 4 -23.20 -6.36 7.30
C GLU A 4 -23.02 -5.97 5.83
N GLU A 5 -22.70 -4.70 5.56
CA GLU A 5 -22.40 -4.23 4.21
C GLU A 5 -21.16 -4.93 3.61
N ALA A 6 -20.18 -5.31 4.44
CA ALA A 6 -18.98 -6.01 3.99
C ALA A 6 -19.26 -7.47 3.59
N GLU A 7 -20.12 -8.18 4.32
CA GLU A 7 -20.54 -9.56 4.01
C GLU A 7 -21.34 -9.63 2.70
N GLU A 8 -22.14 -8.60 2.42
CA GLU A 8 -22.97 -8.53 1.21
C GLU A 8 -22.26 -7.85 0.03
N PHE A 9 -21.04 -7.35 0.22
CA PHE A 9 -20.35 -6.61 -0.82
C PHE A 9 -20.00 -7.53 -2.01
N ARG A 10 -20.33 -7.08 -3.22
CA ARG A 10 -20.15 -7.86 -4.47
C ARG A 10 -18.70 -8.23 -4.79
N TYR A 11 -17.74 -7.57 -4.16
CA TYR A 11 -16.31 -7.88 -4.24
C TYR A 11 -15.82 -8.20 -2.84
N ASN A 12 -14.66 -8.86 -2.73
CA ASN A 12 -13.95 -8.90 -1.47
C ASN A 12 -13.68 -7.44 -0.99
N PRO A 13 -14.29 -6.98 0.12
CA PRO A 13 -14.15 -5.59 0.57
C PRO A 13 -12.73 -5.28 1.07
N PHE A 14 -11.90 -6.30 1.25
CA PHE A 14 -10.52 -6.24 1.70
C PHE A 14 -9.51 -6.52 0.59
N ASP A 15 -9.95 -6.61 -0.67
CA ASP A 15 -9.06 -6.70 -1.83
C ASP A 15 -8.54 -5.30 -2.20
N LEU A 16 -7.23 -5.09 -2.00
CA LEU A 16 -6.52 -3.85 -2.29
C LEU A 16 -6.60 -3.40 -3.76
N THR A 17 -6.97 -4.30 -4.68
CA THR A 17 -7.16 -3.96 -6.10
C THR A 17 -8.55 -3.40 -6.41
N LYS A 18 -9.44 -3.34 -5.41
CA LYS A 18 -10.81 -2.81 -5.54
C LYS A 18 -10.95 -1.48 -4.82
N ILE A 19 -11.80 -0.64 -5.37
CA ILE A 19 -12.33 0.54 -4.70
C ILE A 19 -13.76 0.28 -4.21
N TRP A 20 -14.13 0.96 -3.14
CA TRP A 20 -15.54 1.14 -2.76
C TRP A 20 -16.10 2.33 -3.55
N PRO A 21 -17.11 2.14 -4.41
CA PRO A 21 -17.60 3.25 -5.22
C PRO A 21 -18.22 4.35 -4.37
N GLN A 22 -17.83 5.59 -4.64
CA GLN A 22 -18.27 6.75 -3.86
C GLN A 22 -19.77 7.04 -3.94
N GLY A 23 -20.46 6.49 -4.95
CA GLY A 23 -21.92 6.56 -5.04
C GLY A 23 -22.64 5.65 -4.03
N GLU A 24 -21.96 4.61 -3.55
CA GLU A 24 -22.46 3.68 -2.50
C GLU A 24 -21.89 4.07 -1.14
N PHE A 25 -20.60 4.44 -1.08
CA PHE A 25 -19.89 4.84 0.12
C PHE A 25 -19.35 6.26 -0.03
N PRO A 26 -20.17 7.31 0.24
CA PRO A 26 -19.77 8.68 0.06
C PRO A 26 -18.62 9.07 0.99
N LEU A 27 -17.75 9.97 0.52
CA LEU A 27 -16.66 10.49 1.33
C LEU A 27 -17.21 11.33 2.49
N LEU A 28 -16.79 11.00 3.71
CA LEU A 28 -17.12 11.75 4.92
C LEU A 28 -15.96 12.71 5.26
N PRO A 29 -16.20 14.04 5.32
CA PRO A 29 -15.16 14.98 5.74
C PRO A 29 -14.73 14.73 7.19
N VAL A 30 -13.42 14.61 7.43
CA VAL A 30 -12.84 14.44 8.77
C VAL A 30 -12.05 15.66 9.21
N GLY A 31 -11.16 16.17 8.36
CA GLY A 31 -10.28 17.30 8.69
C GLY A 31 -9.35 17.70 7.55
N ARG A 32 -8.31 18.49 7.87
CA ARG A 32 -7.33 19.01 6.91
C ARG A 32 -5.91 18.79 7.39
N MET A 33 -5.05 18.25 6.53
CA MET A 33 -3.60 18.18 6.73
C MET A 33 -2.92 19.39 6.09
N VAL A 34 -2.02 20.06 6.82
CA VAL A 34 -1.30 21.25 6.34
C VAL A 34 0.20 21.04 6.50
N LEU A 35 0.95 21.11 5.42
CA LEU A 35 2.42 21.09 5.42
C LEU A 35 2.95 22.52 5.40
N ASN A 36 3.44 23.00 6.55
CA ASN A 36 3.82 24.41 6.75
C ASN A 36 5.28 24.62 7.18
N ARG A 37 6.11 23.58 7.15
CA ARG A 37 7.51 23.65 7.57
C ARG A 37 8.36 22.67 6.76
N ASN A 38 9.48 23.16 6.23
CA ASN A 38 10.51 22.31 5.62
C ASN A 38 11.44 21.70 6.70
N PRO A 39 12.01 20.51 6.45
CA PRO A 39 13.07 19.95 7.28
C PRO A 39 14.25 20.92 7.42
N LYS A 40 14.87 20.98 8.59
CA LYS A 40 16.14 21.71 8.81
C LYS A 40 17.33 20.89 8.34
N ASN A 41 17.27 19.57 8.53
CA ASN A 41 18.26 18.63 8.02
C ASN A 41 17.56 17.45 7.35
N TYR A 42 17.76 17.31 6.03
CA TYR A 42 17.12 16.27 5.23
C TYR A 42 17.45 14.86 5.73
N PHE A 43 18.71 14.58 6.02
CA PHE A 43 19.09 13.24 6.46
C PHE A 43 18.46 12.89 7.82
N ALA A 44 18.49 13.82 8.77
CA ALA A 44 17.96 13.61 10.10
C ALA A 44 16.43 13.47 10.14
N GLU A 45 15.71 14.25 9.34
CA GLU A 45 14.25 14.38 9.43
C GLU A 45 13.50 13.69 8.28
N VAL A 46 14.17 13.35 7.17
CA VAL A 46 13.55 12.71 6.00
C VAL A 46 14.15 11.33 5.75
N GLU A 47 15.47 11.23 5.59
CA GLU A 47 16.10 9.92 5.27
C GLU A 47 15.91 8.91 6.42
N GLN A 48 15.97 9.39 7.66
CA GLN A 48 15.78 8.56 8.85
C GLN A 48 14.33 8.46 9.33
N ILE A 49 13.36 9.05 8.63
CA ILE A 49 11.95 8.89 9.01
C ILE A 49 11.50 7.44 8.80
N ALA A 50 10.61 6.97 9.67
CA ALA A 50 10.12 5.61 9.68
C ALA A 50 8.61 5.57 9.94
N PHE A 51 7.84 5.18 8.92
CA PHE A 51 6.39 5.01 9.01
C PHE A 51 6.04 3.52 9.05
N SER A 52 5.38 3.05 10.11
CA SER A 52 4.96 1.64 10.22
C SER A 52 3.43 1.55 10.32
N PRO A 53 2.75 0.77 9.47
CA PRO A 53 1.29 0.60 9.55
C PRO A 53 0.80 0.00 10.87
N VAL A 54 1.67 -0.69 11.63
CA VAL A 54 1.31 -1.24 12.94
C VAL A 54 1.22 -0.18 14.04
N HIS A 55 1.70 1.05 13.81
CA HIS A 55 1.59 2.16 14.76
C HIS A 55 0.19 2.79 14.70
N MET A 56 -0.81 2.04 15.13
CA MET A 56 -2.20 2.50 15.26
C MET A 56 -2.49 2.97 16.69
N ILE A 57 -3.45 3.89 16.82
CA ILE A 57 -3.92 4.39 18.12
C ILE A 57 -5.25 3.72 18.47
N PRO A 58 -5.66 3.67 19.76
CA PRO A 58 -6.97 3.17 20.15
C PRO A 58 -8.10 3.81 19.32
N GLY A 59 -8.99 2.97 18.79
CA GLY A 59 -10.06 3.37 17.86
C GLY A 59 -9.72 3.26 16.37
N VAL A 60 -8.49 2.86 16.02
CA VAL A 60 -8.08 2.56 14.63
C VAL A 60 -7.40 1.19 14.62
N GLU A 61 -7.89 0.27 13.79
CA GLU A 61 -7.42 -1.12 13.75
C GLU A 61 -7.22 -1.60 12.29
N ALA A 62 -6.51 -2.71 12.14
CA ALA A 62 -6.25 -3.31 10.84
C ALA A 62 -7.43 -4.17 10.35
N SER A 63 -7.70 -4.12 9.04
CA SER A 63 -8.62 -5.03 8.38
C SER A 63 -7.93 -6.35 7.98
N PRO A 64 -8.67 -7.41 7.63
CA PRO A 64 -8.09 -8.67 7.15
C PRO A 64 -7.54 -8.63 5.71
N ASP A 65 -7.32 -7.44 5.13
CA ASP A 65 -6.63 -7.29 3.83
C ASP A 65 -5.25 -7.96 3.91
N LYS A 66 -5.04 -8.99 3.07
CA LYS A 66 -3.81 -9.80 3.05
C LYS A 66 -2.55 -8.96 2.85
N MET A 67 -2.63 -7.89 2.07
CA MET A 67 -1.51 -6.97 1.84
C MET A 67 -1.25 -6.12 3.08
N LEU A 68 -2.30 -5.59 3.73
CA LEU A 68 -2.14 -4.86 4.99
C LEU A 68 -1.53 -5.75 6.07
N GLN A 69 -2.01 -6.98 6.22
CA GLN A 69 -1.51 -7.94 7.21
C GLN A 69 0.00 -8.19 7.07
N GLY A 70 0.51 -8.34 5.84
CA GLY A 70 1.96 -8.44 5.60
C GLY A 70 2.74 -7.18 6.00
N ARG A 71 2.13 -6.00 5.83
CA ARG A 71 2.74 -4.70 6.14
C ARG A 71 2.77 -4.38 7.64
N LEU A 72 1.91 -5.00 8.45
CA LEU A 72 1.97 -4.88 9.92
C LEU A 72 3.30 -5.41 10.47
N PHE A 73 3.88 -6.41 9.81
CA PHE A 73 5.19 -6.95 10.16
C PHE A 73 6.34 -6.23 9.44
N SER A 74 6.26 -6.09 8.12
CA SER A 74 7.44 -5.80 7.27
C SER A 74 8.12 -4.46 7.54
N TYR A 75 7.36 -3.43 7.92
CA TYR A 75 7.90 -2.08 8.11
C TYR A 75 8.77 -1.99 9.35
N SER A 76 8.28 -2.47 10.49
CA SER A 76 9.06 -2.47 11.72
C SER A 76 10.30 -3.36 11.61
N ASP A 77 10.20 -4.48 10.88
CA ASP A 77 11.34 -5.34 10.56
C ASP A 77 12.41 -4.60 9.74
N THR A 78 12.04 -4.01 8.60
CA THR A 78 13.01 -3.29 7.75
C THR A 78 13.58 -2.05 8.44
N HIS A 79 12.84 -1.38 9.33
CA HIS A 79 13.36 -0.24 10.10
C HIS A 79 14.43 -0.66 11.10
N ARG A 80 14.26 -1.79 11.80
CA ARG A 80 15.28 -2.33 12.70
C ARG A 80 16.58 -2.62 11.96
N HIS A 81 16.49 -3.09 10.71
CA HIS A 81 17.66 -3.30 9.86
C HIS A 81 18.26 -1.97 9.33
N ARG A 82 17.44 -1.12 8.74
CA ARG A 82 17.87 0.11 8.04
C ARG A 82 18.39 1.20 8.98
N LEU A 83 17.78 1.34 10.15
CA LEU A 83 18.02 2.45 11.10
C LEU A 83 18.54 1.98 12.46
N GLY A 84 18.49 0.68 12.75
CA GLY A 84 18.89 0.09 14.03
C GLY A 84 17.69 -0.25 14.93
N SER A 85 17.93 -1.09 15.94
CA SER A 85 16.86 -1.58 16.84
C SER A 85 16.14 -0.44 17.56
N ASN A 86 16.89 0.60 17.93
CA ASN A 86 16.39 1.77 18.67
C ASN A 86 15.99 2.94 17.76
N TYR A 87 15.61 2.68 16.50
CA TYR A 87 15.24 3.74 15.54
C TYR A 87 14.11 4.66 16.01
N LEU A 88 13.26 4.20 16.94
CA LEU A 88 12.21 5.00 17.58
C LEU A 88 12.76 6.07 18.54
N GLN A 89 14.04 5.99 18.92
CA GLN A 89 14.73 7.05 19.66
C GLN A 89 15.25 8.18 18.75
N ILE A 90 15.24 8.01 17.42
CA ILE A 90 15.58 9.09 16.48
C ILE A 90 14.51 10.20 16.60
N PRO A 91 14.87 11.49 16.73
CA PRO A 91 13.93 12.56 17.06
C PRO A 91 12.67 12.65 16.19
N VAL A 92 12.76 12.37 14.88
CA VAL A 92 11.62 12.45 13.97
C VAL A 92 10.64 11.26 14.12
N ASN A 93 11.12 10.14 14.69
CA ASN A 93 10.33 8.91 14.90
C ASN A 93 9.82 8.79 16.34
N CYS A 94 10.38 9.58 17.27
CA CYS A 94 10.04 9.53 18.69
C CYS A 94 8.56 9.94 18.88
N PRO A 95 7.76 9.16 19.63
CA PRO A 95 6.39 9.52 19.98
C PRO A 95 6.38 10.61 21.07
N PHE A 96 6.93 11.78 20.76
CA PHE A 96 7.22 12.86 21.72
C PHE A 96 6.00 13.39 22.49
N ASN A 97 4.79 13.19 21.94
CA ASN A 97 3.53 13.60 22.56
C ASN A 97 2.89 12.50 23.43
N ALA A 98 3.57 11.35 23.58
CA ALA A 98 3.20 10.26 24.46
C ALA A 98 4.32 10.00 25.47
N ARG A 99 3.98 9.37 26.60
CA ARG A 99 4.97 8.92 27.58
C ARG A 99 5.20 7.42 27.43
N THR A 100 6.21 7.05 26.67
CA THR A 100 6.60 5.64 26.51
C THR A 100 7.05 5.07 27.84
N LYS A 101 6.33 4.06 28.32
CA LYS A 101 6.66 3.30 29.54
C LYS A 101 6.37 1.84 29.26
N ASN A 102 7.41 1.03 29.22
CA ASN A 102 7.28 -0.39 28.89
C ASN A 102 8.43 -1.18 29.53
N TYR A 103 8.55 -2.44 29.12
CA TYR A 103 9.55 -3.37 29.65
C TYR A 103 10.72 -3.61 28.68
N GLU A 104 10.76 -2.90 27.55
CA GLU A 104 11.88 -2.98 26.61
C GLU A 104 13.11 -2.25 27.16
N ARG A 105 14.32 -2.79 26.91
CA ARG A 105 15.61 -2.27 27.38
C ARG A 105 16.71 -2.52 26.35
N ASP A 106 17.79 -1.77 26.50
CA ASP A 106 19.09 -1.96 25.84
C ASP A 106 19.05 -1.77 24.31
N GLY A 107 19.77 -2.60 23.56
CA GLY A 107 19.94 -2.49 22.12
C GLY A 107 21.04 -1.48 21.69
N PRO A 108 21.62 -1.64 20.49
CA PRO A 108 22.60 -0.71 19.95
C PRO A 108 22.07 0.73 19.89
N GLN A 109 22.95 1.69 20.15
CA GLN A 109 22.64 3.13 20.10
C GLN A 109 21.44 3.51 20.98
N CYS A 110 21.30 2.87 22.14
CA CYS A 110 20.45 3.38 23.22
C CYS A 110 21.05 4.71 23.71
N VAL A 111 20.33 5.81 23.48
CA VAL A 111 20.82 7.19 23.72
C VAL A 111 20.06 7.94 24.81
N ASP A 112 18.96 7.37 25.30
CA ASP A 112 18.21 7.89 26.45
C ASP A 112 18.69 7.24 27.77
N ASP A 113 17.94 7.43 28.85
CA ASP A 113 18.25 6.85 30.16
C ASP A 113 17.89 5.37 30.28
N ASN A 114 17.44 4.72 29.19
CA ASN A 114 17.01 3.32 29.14
C ASN A 114 15.97 2.96 30.22
N GLN A 115 15.12 3.93 30.60
CA GLN A 115 14.14 3.82 31.70
C GLN A 115 14.75 3.60 33.10
N GLY A 116 16.04 3.87 33.27
CA GLY A 116 16.75 3.86 34.55
C GLY A 116 16.60 2.55 35.35
N GLY A 117 16.42 2.69 36.67
CA GLY A 117 16.26 1.56 37.59
C GLY A 117 14.85 0.96 37.67
N ALA A 118 13.96 1.29 36.72
CA ALA A 118 12.59 0.78 36.75
C ALA A 118 12.55 -0.75 36.51
N PRO A 119 11.65 -1.50 37.18
CA PRO A 119 11.46 -2.93 36.95
C PRO A 119 11.30 -3.25 35.46
N ASN A 120 12.04 -4.25 34.97
CA ASN A 120 12.11 -4.63 33.55
C ASN A 120 11.37 -5.95 33.23
N TYR A 121 10.46 -6.39 34.11
CA TYR A 121 9.67 -7.61 33.93
C TYR A 121 8.18 -7.37 34.28
N PHE A 122 7.28 -8.11 33.63
CA PHE A 122 5.84 -8.06 33.86
C PHE A 122 5.24 -9.47 33.99
N PRO A 123 4.34 -9.73 34.94
CA PRO A 123 3.88 -8.82 36.01
C PRO A 123 4.96 -8.59 37.08
N ASN A 124 4.88 -7.49 37.83
CA ASN A 124 5.77 -7.20 38.96
C ASN A 124 5.04 -6.54 40.13
N SER A 125 5.66 -6.57 41.32
CA SER A 125 5.13 -6.01 42.58
C SER A 125 5.74 -4.64 42.94
N PHE A 126 6.39 -3.96 41.99
CA PHE A 126 7.20 -2.76 42.23
C PHE A 126 6.67 -1.54 41.46
N SER A 127 5.36 -1.47 41.22
CA SER A 127 4.67 -0.36 40.55
C SER A 127 5.22 -0.05 39.13
N GLY A 128 5.66 -1.08 38.41
CA GLY A 128 6.01 -0.95 37.00
C GLY A 128 4.81 -0.60 36.10
N PRO A 129 5.04 -0.32 34.81
CA PRO A 129 3.97 -0.05 33.85
C PRO A 129 2.90 -1.16 33.81
N VAL A 130 1.63 -0.80 33.75
CA VAL A 130 0.51 -1.75 33.65
C VAL A 130 -0.22 -1.56 32.33
N ASP A 131 -0.84 -2.63 31.84
CA ASP A 131 -1.77 -2.61 30.74
C ASP A 131 -3.03 -1.82 31.09
N ASN A 132 -3.72 -1.31 30.06
CA ASN A 132 -4.97 -0.60 30.22
C ASN A 132 -6.08 -1.34 29.46
N PRO A 133 -7.04 -1.99 30.17
CA PRO A 133 -8.13 -2.71 29.54
C PRO A 133 -9.00 -1.88 28.60
N SER A 134 -9.01 -0.55 28.72
CA SER A 134 -9.76 0.32 27.79
C SER A 134 -9.17 0.38 26.39
N ASN A 135 -7.97 -0.17 26.19
CA ASN A 135 -7.25 -0.16 24.91
C ASN A 135 -7.25 -1.53 24.21
N LEU A 136 -8.06 -2.49 24.69
CA LEU A 136 -8.22 -3.78 24.04
C LEU A 136 -8.79 -3.61 22.63
N GLU A 137 -8.34 -4.46 21.72
CA GLU A 137 -8.78 -4.51 20.33
C GLU A 137 -10.25 -4.96 20.20
N SER A 138 -10.85 -4.63 19.07
CA SER A 138 -12.21 -5.04 18.75
C SER A 138 -12.29 -6.56 18.53
N GLU A 139 -13.27 -7.20 19.17
CA GLU A 139 -13.54 -8.63 18.97
C GLU A 139 -14.36 -8.85 17.68
N PHE A 140 -13.98 -9.86 16.89
CA PHE A 140 -14.74 -10.30 15.73
C PHE A 140 -14.62 -11.82 15.54
N SER A 141 -15.61 -12.41 14.87
CA SER A 141 -15.64 -13.85 14.60
C SER A 141 -14.98 -14.18 13.26
N ILE A 142 -14.32 -15.34 13.20
CA ILE A 142 -13.72 -15.88 11.98
C ILE A 142 -14.26 -17.28 11.68
N SER A 143 -14.30 -17.65 10.40
CA SER A 143 -14.69 -19.00 9.97
C SER A 143 -13.81 -19.49 8.83
N GLY A 144 -13.70 -20.81 8.66
CA GLY A 144 -12.92 -21.47 7.61
C GLY A 144 -11.65 -22.16 8.10
N ASP A 145 -11.03 -22.94 7.20
CA ASP A 145 -9.78 -23.67 7.49
C ASP A 145 -8.57 -22.75 7.47
N VAL A 146 -7.53 -23.10 8.25
CA VAL A 146 -6.20 -22.49 8.12
C VAL A 146 -5.49 -23.05 6.89
N LYS A 147 -5.52 -22.32 5.77
CA LYS A 147 -4.83 -22.70 4.52
C LYS A 147 -4.48 -21.49 3.67
N ARG A 148 -3.74 -21.73 2.57
CA ARG A 148 -3.37 -20.70 1.58
C ARG A 148 -4.47 -20.57 0.53
N TYR A 149 -5.42 -19.66 0.76
CA TYR A 149 -6.50 -19.37 -0.20
C TYR A 149 -5.97 -18.61 -1.42
N ASN A 150 -6.16 -19.19 -2.61
CA ASN A 150 -5.91 -18.52 -3.87
C ASN A 150 -6.94 -17.39 -4.09
N THR A 151 -6.50 -16.30 -4.69
CA THR A 151 -7.34 -15.11 -5.03
C THR A 151 -7.10 -14.63 -6.45
N ALA A 152 -6.33 -15.38 -7.25
CA ALA A 152 -5.99 -14.99 -8.61
C ALA A 152 -7.19 -14.99 -9.57
N ASP A 153 -8.24 -15.75 -9.23
CA ASP A 153 -9.48 -15.91 -9.97
C ASP A 153 -10.60 -14.96 -9.51
N GLU A 154 -10.33 -14.07 -8.54
CA GLU A 154 -11.24 -12.96 -8.21
C GLU A 154 -11.40 -12.01 -9.42
N ASP A 155 -12.40 -11.12 -9.37
CA ASP A 155 -12.69 -10.21 -10.48
C ASP A 155 -11.55 -9.23 -10.75
N ASN A 156 -10.81 -9.45 -11.83
CA ASN A 156 -9.66 -8.63 -12.20
C ASN A 156 -9.98 -7.48 -13.18
N TYR A 157 -11.22 -7.39 -13.68
CA TYR A 157 -11.49 -6.64 -14.92
C TYR A 157 -12.65 -5.66 -14.82
N SER A 158 -13.67 -5.91 -14.00
CA SER A 158 -14.89 -5.08 -14.02
C SER A 158 -14.63 -3.63 -13.61
N GLN A 159 -13.91 -3.39 -12.51
CA GLN A 159 -13.60 -2.03 -12.07
C GLN A 159 -12.67 -1.30 -13.04
N VAL A 160 -11.75 -2.03 -13.70
CA VAL A 160 -10.88 -1.48 -14.74
C VAL A 160 -11.69 -1.06 -15.97
N GLY A 161 -12.66 -1.87 -16.39
CA GLY A 161 -13.59 -1.51 -17.46
C GLY A 161 -14.46 -0.30 -17.12
N VAL A 162 -14.89 -0.17 -15.86
CA VAL A 162 -15.59 1.02 -15.36
C VAL A 162 -14.69 2.26 -15.40
N PHE A 163 -13.43 2.14 -14.95
CA PHE A 163 -12.46 3.22 -15.02
C PHE A 163 -12.26 3.71 -16.46
N TRP A 164 -12.03 2.78 -17.40
CA TRP A 164 -11.89 3.09 -18.82
C TRP A 164 -13.13 3.82 -19.37
N ARG A 165 -14.33 3.26 -19.17
CA ARG A 165 -15.56 3.74 -19.80
C ARG A 165 -16.16 4.99 -19.15
N LYS A 166 -16.08 5.11 -17.83
CA LYS A 166 -16.84 6.11 -17.05
C LYS A 166 -15.97 7.18 -16.41
N VAL A 167 -14.70 6.90 -16.14
CA VAL A 167 -13.80 7.86 -15.46
C VAL A 167 -12.96 8.63 -16.48
N LEU A 168 -12.41 7.94 -17.47
CA LEU A 168 -11.53 8.57 -18.46
C LEU A 168 -12.30 9.23 -19.61
N LYS A 169 -11.90 10.46 -19.93
CA LYS A 169 -12.29 11.20 -21.14
C LYS A 169 -11.54 10.66 -22.38
N PRO A 170 -12.05 10.88 -23.61
CA PRO A 170 -11.42 10.37 -24.83
C PRO A 170 -9.93 10.72 -24.98
N ALA A 171 -9.54 11.96 -24.71
CA ALA A 171 -8.14 12.38 -24.78
C ALA A 171 -7.25 11.71 -23.70
N GLU A 172 -7.81 11.38 -22.53
CA GLU A 172 -7.09 10.67 -21.47
C GLU A 172 -6.90 9.20 -21.82
N ARG A 173 -7.92 8.57 -22.42
CA ARG A 173 -7.85 7.21 -22.98
C ARG A 173 -6.75 7.09 -24.02
N GLN A 174 -6.67 8.06 -24.94
CA GLN A 174 -5.60 8.10 -25.94
C GLN A 174 -4.21 8.14 -25.28
N ARG A 175 -3.98 9.06 -24.32
CA ARG A 175 -2.70 9.14 -23.62
C ARG A 175 -2.37 7.86 -22.85
N LEU A 176 -3.36 7.24 -22.22
CA LEU A 176 -3.19 5.97 -21.51
C LEU A 176 -2.72 4.86 -22.45
N VAL A 177 -3.37 4.73 -23.61
CA VAL A 177 -2.98 3.79 -24.66
C VAL A 177 -1.56 4.06 -25.17
N GLU A 178 -1.23 5.33 -25.41
CA GLU A 178 0.11 5.74 -25.85
C GLU A 178 1.20 5.39 -24.84
N ASN A 179 0.94 5.64 -23.55
CA ASN A 179 1.85 5.30 -22.46
C ASN A 179 2.07 3.78 -22.37
N ILE A 180 1.00 3.00 -22.37
CA ILE A 180 1.07 1.54 -22.26
C ILE A 180 1.79 0.96 -23.46
N ALA A 181 1.39 1.31 -24.69
CA ALA A 181 2.00 0.79 -25.91
C ALA A 181 3.46 1.24 -26.05
N GLY A 182 3.76 2.50 -25.72
CA GLY A 182 5.11 3.07 -25.75
C GLY A 182 6.09 2.37 -24.81
N HIS A 183 5.60 1.85 -23.69
CA HIS A 183 6.39 1.00 -22.80
C HIS A 183 6.41 -0.47 -23.28
N ALA A 184 5.25 -1.05 -23.57
CA ALA A 184 5.09 -2.47 -23.88
C ALA A 184 5.77 -2.91 -25.17
N ILE A 185 6.00 -2.01 -26.13
CA ILE A 185 6.72 -2.33 -27.39
C ILE A 185 8.14 -2.89 -27.16
N ASN A 186 8.73 -2.65 -25.98
CA ASN A 186 10.05 -3.17 -25.63
C ASN A 186 10.02 -4.61 -25.11
N ALA A 187 8.85 -5.17 -24.83
CA ALA A 187 8.71 -6.56 -24.41
C ALA A 187 8.67 -7.50 -25.62
N SER A 188 8.94 -8.80 -25.40
CA SER A 188 8.77 -9.82 -26.43
C SER A 188 7.33 -9.92 -26.93
N ASP A 189 7.13 -10.29 -28.19
CA ASP A 189 5.80 -10.30 -28.84
C ASP A 189 4.74 -11.10 -28.08
N PHE A 190 5.10 -12.24 -27.49
CA PHE A 190 4.15 -13.07 -26.73
C PHE A 190 3.67 -12.37 -25.44
N LEU A 191 4.50 -11.52 -24.83
CA LEU A 191 4.12 -10.72 -23.67
C LEU A 191 3.23 -9.57 -24.10
N GLN A 192 3.51 -8.91 -25.23
CA GLN A 192 2.65 -7.87 -25.78
C GLN A 192 1.24 -8.41 -26.08
N LYS A 193 1.14 -9.62 -26.65
CA LYS A 193 -0.15 -10.30 -26.86
C LYS A 193 -0.90 -10.55 -25.53
N ARG A 194 -0.17 -10.91 -24.46
CA ARG A 194 -0.78 -11.09 -23.13
C ARG A 194 -1.26 -9.78 -22.52
N VAL A 195 -0.49 -8.70 -22.68
CA VAL A 195 -0.89 -7.34 -22.29
C VAL A 195 -2.21 -6.96 -22.96
N VAL A 196 -2.25 -7.04 -24.30
CA VAL A 196 -3.47 -6.75 -25.08
C VAL A 196 -4.63 -7.64 -24.62
N LYS A 197 -4.40 -8.95 -24.45
CA LYS A 197 -5.43 -9.90 -24.00
C LYS A 197 -6.06 -9.45 -22.67
N ASN A 198 -5.25 -9.10 -21.68
CA ASN A 198 -5.75 -8.69 -20.36
C ASN A 198 -6.56 -7.39 -20.44
N PHE A 199 -6.10 -6.40 -21.22
CA PHE A 199 -6.86 -5.17 -21.39
C PHE A 199 -8.16 -5.38 -22.18
N SER A 200 -8.19 -6.31 -23.15
CA SER A 200 -9.42 -6.72 -23.82
C SER A 200 -10.44 -7.39 -22.90
N GLN A 201 -10.00 -8.02 -21.80
CA GLN A 201 -10.93 -8.58 -20.79
C GLN A 201 -11.63 -7.47 -20.00
N ALA A 202 -10.95 -6.34 -19.75
CA ALA A 202 -11.55 -5.19 -19.08
C ALA A 202 -12.51 -4.42 -20.01
N ASP A 203 -12.08 -4.19 -21.26
CA ASP A 203 -12.90 -3.58 -22.29
C ASP A 203 -12.33 -3.90 -23.70
N PRO A 204 -13.15 -4.40 -24.66
CA PRO A 204 -12.67 -4.72 -26.00
C PRO A 204 -12.05 -3.53 -26.76
N GLU A 205 -12.58 -2.32 -26.58
CA GLU A 205 -12.03 -1.12 -27.21
C GLU A 205 -10.66 -0.79 -26.64
N TYR A 206 -10.48 -0.98 -25.32
CA TYR A 206 -9.22 -0.69 -24.64
C TYR A 206 -8.08 -1.58 -25.16
N GLY A 207 -8.30 -2.90 -25.22
CA GLY A 207 -7.32 -3.82 -25.78
C GLY A 207 -7.04 -3.56 -27.26
N ARG A 208 -8.08 -3.29 -28.07
CA ARG A 208 -7.94 -2.96 -29.49
C ARG A 208 -7.07 -1.72 -29.69
N ALA A 209 -7.32 -0.64 -28.95
CA ALA A 209 -6.56 0.60 -29.09
C ALA A 209 -5.07 0.40 -28.75
N ILE A 210 -4.76 -0.41 -27.74
CA ILE A 210 -3.37 -0.78 -27.40
C ILE A 210 -2.72 -1.57 -28.54
N GLN A 211 -3.43 -2.55 -29.11
CA GLN A 211 -2.92 -3.34 -30.23
C GLN A 211 -2.62 -2.45 -31.45
N GLU A 212 -3.58 -1.61 -31.85
CA GLU A 212 -3.41 -0.67 -32.98
C GLU A 212 -2.20 0.24 -32.76
N LYS A 213 -2.00 0.76 -31.54
CA LYS A 213 -0.85 1.63 -31.23
C LYS A 213 0.47 0.85 -31.24
N LEU A 214 0.50 -0.37 -30.72
CA LEU A 214 1.68 -1.23 -30.78
C LEU A 214 2.10 -1.50 -32.22
N ASP A 215 1.15 -1.81 -33.10
CA ASP A 215 1.42 -2.10 -34.51
C ASP A 215 1.96 -0.87 -35.24
N GLN A 216 1.38 0.32 -34.98
CA GLN A 216 1.91 1.59 -35.49
C GLN A 216 3.36 1.82 -35.05
N LEU A 217 3.66 1.65 -33.77
CA LEU A 217 5.00 1.86 -33.23
C LEU A 217 6.02 0.84 -33.78
N LYS A 218 5.61 -0.42 -33.99
CA LYS A 218 6.44 -1.45 -34.63
C LYS A 218 6.75 -1.10 -36.09
N ALA A 219 5.75 -0.65 -36.85
CA ALA A 219 5.95 -0.21 -38.23
C ALA A 219 6.94 0.95 -38.29
N GLN A 220 6.82 1.94 -37.39
CA GLN A 220 7.76 3.06 -37.29
C GLN A 220 9.19 2.61 -36.95
N ARG A 221 9.36 1.64 -36.04
CA ARG A 221 10.68 1.07 -35.73
C ARG A 221 11.31 0.38 -36.94
N LYS A 222 10.53 -0.43 -37.65
CA LYS A 222 10.99 -1.13 -38.86
C LYS A 222 11.40 -0.16 -39.97
N ALA A 223 10.63 0.91 -40.17
CA ALA A 223 10.98 1.96 -41.14
C ALA A 223 12.31 2.64 -40.79
N LYS A 224 12.55 2.96 -39.50
CA LYS A 224 13.81 3.55 -39.05
C LYS A 224 15.00 2.60 -39.19
N SER A 225 14.83 1.31 -38.90
CA SER A 225 15.92 0.33 -39.06
C SER A 225 16.24 0.04 -40.53
N GLY A 226 15.25 0.10 -41.43
CA GLY A 226 15.45 -0.11 -42.87
C GLY A 226 16.22 1.03 -43.55
N VAL A 227 16.08 2.26 -43.07
CA VAL A 227 16.81 3.44 -43.60
C VAL A 227 18.28 3.43 -43.16
N SER A 228 18.61 2.87 -42.00
CA SER A 228 20.00 2.79 -41.50
C SER A 228 20.85 1.71 -42.19
N ALA A 229 20.25 0.77 -42.93
CA ALA A 229 20.95 -0.30 -43.63
C ALA A 229 21.31 0.08 -45.09
N GLN A 230 20.95 1.29 -45.52
CA GLN A 230 21.16 1.81 -46.89
C GLN A 230 22.17 2.98 -46.95
N LEU A 231 22.86 3.27 -45.83
CA LEU A 231 24.01 4.19 -45.73
C LEU A 231 25.23 3.41 -45.24
#